data_AF-A0A258Z0F4-F1
#
_entry.id   AF-A0A258Z0F4-F1
#
_cell.length_a   1.000
_cell.length_b   1.000
_cell.length_c   1.000
_cell.angle_alpha   90.00
_cell.angle_beta   90.00
_cell.angle_gamma   90.00
#
_symmetry.space_group_name_H-M   'P 1'
#
loop_
_entity.id
_entity.type
_entity.pdbx_description
1 polymer ?
#
loop_
_entity_poly.entity_id
_entity_poly.type
_entity_poly.pdbx_seq_one_letter_code
_entity_poly.pdbx_strand_id
1 'polypeptide(L)'
;MNIPTRVSAPLLSLFLFPLAAQAVSISYTDLPQTLRSGFYEVSLSSTYSSGTASAFHYVDWANQASSGWLMRYDLTSPSGEAAIDGSQARAFDGYLWMQVKHSYDDTTAPHAVTLFMDKVTPSPSALFGQNDPHFTPYADANGDLSLFVTTTDLLAGRSYATLADNGEYGYSSGGGLTGELPVICLAEGCQMSMQLNLAQLTFATSGTSVQFAGFNPGDTRGQVFTQTSAYYTNYINYGTTQTFAISAVPEPSAFWMFAGGLGLVTAVARRRRSNSPHRA
;
A
#
# COMPACT_ATOMS: atom_id res chain seq x y z
N MET A 1 -50.15 48.72 -1.14
CA MET A 1 -48.93 49.55 -1.22
C MET A 1 -48.05 49.15 -0.03
N ASN A 2 -46.79 48.81 -0.33
CA ASN A 2 -45.64 48.52 0.54
C ASN A 2 -45.60 47.23 1.40
N ILE A 3 -44.91 46.26 0.81
CA ILE A 3 -44.24 45.10 1.40
C ILE A 3 -42.87 45.54 1.94
N PRO A 4 -42.42 45.10 3.15
CA PRO A 4 -41.01 45.16 3.50
C PRO A 4 -40.33 43.78 3.37
N THR A 5 -39.51 43.70 2.32
CA THR A 5 -38.11 43.24 2.27
C THR A 5 -37.62 42.06 3.13
N ARG A 6 -37.24 41.01 2.39
CA ARG A 6 -36.33 39.91 2.68
C ARG A 6 -35.09 40.31 3.50
N VAL A 7 -34.72 39.48 4.48
CA VAL A 7 -33.36 39.39 5.02
C VAL A 7 -32.63 38.29 4.28
N SER A 8 -31.63 38.69 3.51
CA SER A 8 -30.74 37.84 2.73
C SER A 8 -29.73 37.15 3.65
N ALA A 9 -29.76 35.82 3.71
CA ALA A 9 -28.63 35.03 4.21
C ALA A 9 -28.07 34.18 3.07
N PRO A 10 -26.98 34.61 2.41
CA PRO A 10 -26.15 33.67 1.67
C PRO A 10 -24.67 34.05 1.78
N LEU A 11 -23.86 33.34 2.58
CA LEU A 11 -22.39 33.39 2.46
C LEU A 11 -21.64 32.35 3.31
N LEU A 12 -22.18 31.14 3.48
CA LEU A 12 -21.49 30.07 4.22
C LEU A 12 -21.42 28.72 3.49
N SER A 13 -21.79 28.66 2.21
CA SER A 13 -21.83 27.42 1.42
C SER A 13 -20.74 27.31 0.34
N LEU A 14 -19.67 28.12 0.38
CA LEU A 14 -18.68 28.22 -0.72
C LEU A 14 -17.30 27.61 -0.43
N PHE A 15 -17.11 26.85 0.65
CA PHE A 15 -15.84 26.16 0.94
C PHE A 15 -15.94 24.63 0.92
N LEU A 16 -16.80 24.08 0.06
CA LEU A 16 -16.62 22.72 -0.42
C LEU A 16 -15.57 22.77 -1.54
N PHE A 17 -14.29 22.80 -1.15
CA PHE A 17 -13.23 22.53 -2.13
C PHE A 17 -13.35 21.05 -2.51
N PRO A 18 -13.63 20.72 -3.78
CA PRO A 18 -13.48 19.35 -4.22
C PRO A 18 -11.98 19.03 -4.06
N LEU A 19 -11.67 17.99 -3.28
CA LEU A 19 -10.41 17.28 -3.39
C LEU A 19 -10.36 16.76 -4.82
N ALA A 20 -9.84 17.57 -5.75
CA ALA A 20 -9.61 17.13 -7.11
C ALA A 20 -8.57 16.02 -7.03
N ALA A 21 -9.00 14.78 -7.25
CA ALA A 21 -8.10 13.67 -7.49
C ALA A 21 -7.25 14.04 -8.70
N GLN A 22 -6.00 14.43 -8.47
CA GLN A 22 -5.07 14.72 -9.55
C GLN A 22 -4.63 13.38 -10.13
N ALA A 23 -4.85 13.20 -11.43
CA ALA A 23 -4.27 12.05 -12.12
C ALA A 23 -2.75 12.18 -12.09
N VAL A 24 -2.09 11.16 -11.57
CA VAL A 24 -0.63 11.02 -11.61
C VAL A 24 -0.27 10.41 -12.95
N SER A 25 0.65 11.04 -13.68
CA SER A 25 1.26 10.46 -14.87
C SER A 25 2.60 9.82 -14.51
N ILE A 26 2.92 8.74 -15.20
CA ILE A 26 4.21 8.04 -15.11
C ILE A 26 4.84 7.95 -16.49
N SER A 27 6.15 7.79 -16.52
CA SER A 27 6.88 7.39 -17.72
C SER A 27 6.94 5.86 -17.82
N TYR A 28 7.16 5.35 -19.03
CA TYR A 28 7.34 3.91 -19.22
C TYR A 28 8.51 3.35 -18.40
N THR A 29 9.54 4.15 -18.13
CA THR A 29 10.71 3.74 -17.34
C THR A 29 10.41 3.57 -15.85
N ASP A 30 9.32 4.14 -15.35
CA ASP A 30 8.89 4.02 -13.96
C ASP A 30 8.22 2.67 -13.67
N LEU A 31 7.78 1.96 -14.73
CA LEU A 31 7.18 0.64 -14.59
C LEU A 31 8.21 -0.41 -14.14
N PRO A 32 7.78 -1.42 -13.37
CA PRO A 32 8.59 -2.58 -13.05
C PRO A 32 9.23 -3.23 -14.28
N GLN A 33 10.47 -3.71 -14.14
CA GLN A 33 11.21 -4.35 -15.24
C GLN A 33 10.42 -5.47 -15.90
N THR A 34 9.80 -6.36 -15.12
CA THR A 34 8.99 -7.49 -15.60
C THR A 34 7.83 -7.04 -16.49
N LEU A 35 7.16 -5.95 -16.12
CA LEU A 35 6.07 -5.39 -16.92
C LEU A 35 6.57 -4.69 -18.20
N ARG A 36 7.79 -4.12 -18.17
CA ARG A 36 8.41 -3.49 -19.34
C ARG A 36 8.91 -4.49 -20.39
N SER A 37 9.37 -5.66 -19.94
CA SER A 37 9.83 -6.74 -20.83
C SER A 37 8.72 -7.70 -21.25
N GLY A 38 7.61 -7.73 -20.50
CA GLY A 38 6.48 -8.60 -20.77
C GLY A 38 5.54 -8.05 -21.84
N PHE A 39 4.48 -8.82 -22.12
CA PHE A 39 3.45 -8.46 -23.09
C PHE A 39 2.26 -7.77 -22.39
N TYR A 40 2.55 -6.62 -21.77
CA TYR A 40 1.59 -5.82 -21.01
C TYR A 40 1.33 -4.47 -21.68
N GLU A 41 0.08 -4.03 -21.62
CA GLU A 41 -0.31 -2.65 -21.89
C GLU A 41 -0.72 -1.98 -20.58
N VAL A 42 -0.08 -0.87 -20.22
CA VAL A 42 -0.36 -0.14 -18.97
C VAL A 42 -0.75 1.29 -19.30
N SER A 43 -1.86 1.76 -18.74
CA SER A 43 -2.21 3.18 -18.79
C SER A 43 -1.16 3.97 -18.01
N LEU A 44 -0.50 4.93 -18.67
CA LEU A 44 0.52 5.77 -18.02
C LEU A 44 -0.09 6.95 -17.24
N SER A 45 -1.42 7.10 -17.28
CA SER A 45 -2.16 8.03 -16.43
C SER A 45 -2.99 7.24 -15.42
N SER A 46 -2.92 7.62 -14.15
CA SER A 46 -3.60 6.93 -13.08
C SER A 46 -5.12 7.13 -13.17
N THR A 47 -5.88 6.07 -12.99
CA THR A 47 -7.34 6.13 -12.82
C THR A 47 -7.73 6.59 -11.41
N TYR A 48 -6.84 6.35 -10.44
CA TYR A 48 -7.03 6.73 -9.05
C TYR A 48 -5.71 7.23 -8.46
N SER A 49 -5.79 8.24 -7.60
CA SER A 49 -4.67 8.69 -6.77
C SER A 49 -5.16 9.22 -5.43
N SER A 50 -4.52 8.80 -4.35
CA SER A 50 -4.73 9.27 -2.98
C SER A 50 -3.59 10.15 -2.45
N GLY A 51 -2.58 10.42 -3.29
CA GLY A 51 -1.33 11.09 -2.90
C GLY A 51 -0.25 10.16 -2.35
N THR A 52 -0.62 8.97 -1.84
CA THR A 52 0.34 7.96 -1.35
C THR A 52 0.20 6.62 -2.06
N ALA A 53 -0.92 6.39 -2.74
CA ALA A 53 -1.06 5.34 -3.73
C ALA A 53 -1.69 5.88 -5.01
N SER A 54 -1.34 5.27 -6.15
CA SER A 54 -1.94 5.56 -7.44
C SER A 54 -2.23 4.26 -8.18
N ALA A 55 -3.36 4.17 -8.88
CA ALA A 55 -3.75 2.96 -9.60
C ALA A 55 -3.73 3.19 -11.11
N PHE A 56 -3.13 2.26 -11.83
CA PHE A 56 -3.01 2.27 -13.28
C PHE A 56 -3.68 1.01 -13.82
N HIS A 57 -4.53 1.16 -14.84
CA HIS A 57 -5.12 0.00 -15.50
C HIS A 57 -4.07 -0.72 -16.33
N TYR A 58 -4.07 -2.05 -16.29
CA TYR A 58 -3.24 -2.86 -17.19
C TYR A 58 -4.05 -3.93 -17.92
N VAL A 59 -3.55 -4.35 -19.08
CA VAL A 59 -3.98 -5.52 -19.84
C VAL A 59 -2.78 -6.43 -20.05
N ASP A 60 -2.91 -7.68 -19.67
CA ASP A 60 -1.95 -8.75 -19.92
C ASP A 60 -2.38 -9.54 -21.15
N TRP A 61 -1.70 -9.28 -22.26
CA TRP A 61 -2.00 -9.89 -23.55
C TRP A 61 -1.50 -11.34 -23.64
N ALA A 62 -0.58 -11.77 -22.76
CA ALA A 62 -0.11 -13.15 -22.72
C ALA A 62 -1.17 -14.08 -22.10
N ASN A 63 -1.95 -13.59 -21.13
CA ASN A 63 -2.94 -14.36 -20.39
C ASN A 63 -4.38 -14.01 -20.81
N GLN A 64 -4.74 -14.27 -22.07
CA GLN A 64 -6.09 -14.08 -22.61
C GLN A 64 -6.65 -12.65 -22.44
N ALA A 65 -5.79 -11.64 -22.55
CA ALA A 65 -6.17 -10.24 -22.30
C ALA A 65 -6.75 -10.01 -20.90
N SER A 66 -6.26 -10.73 -19.88
CA SER A 66 -6.66 -10.49 -18.50
C SER A 66 -6.28 -9.08 -18.08
N SER A 67 -7.17 -8.38 -17.38
CA SER A 67 -6.96 -7.01 -16.96
C SER A 67 -7.07 -6.84 -15.46
N GLY A 68 -6.57 -5.71 -14.98
CA GLY A 68 -6.58 -5.41 -13.57
C GLY A 68 -5.99 -4.06 -13.24
N TRP A 69 -5.54 -3.96 -12.00
CA TRP A 69 -4.95 -2.75 -11.44
C TRP A 69 -3.50 -2.99 -11.06
N LEU A 70 -2.67 -2.05 -11.49
CA LEU A 70 -1.31 -1.90 -11.05
C LEU A 70 -1.27 -0.73 -10.07
N MET A 71 -1.16 -1.04 -8.78
CA MET A 71 -1.04 -0.07 -7.70
C MET A 71 0.41 0.33 -7.53
N ARG A 72 0.69 1.64 -7.57
CA ARG A 72 1.95 2.23 -7.12
C ARG A 72 1.75 2.76 -5.71
N TYR A 73 2.61 2.36 -4.79
CA TYR A 73 2.65 2.83 -3.42
C TYR A 73 3.91 3.65 -3.22
N ASP A 74 3.74 4.93 -2.90
CA ASP A 74 4.84 5.86 -2.64
C ASP A 74 5.31 5.61 -1.20
N LEU A 75 6.49 5.01 -1.05
CA LEU A 75 6.97 4.53 0.24
C LEU A 75 7.31 5.70 1.16
N THR A 76 6.93 5.57 2.42
CA THR A 76 7.18 6.55 3.48
C THR A 76 7.61 5.86 4.76
N SER A 77 8.16 6.61 5.72
CA SER A 77 8.45 6.07 7.05
C SER A 77 7.20 5.42 7.67
N PRO A 78 7.29 4.21 8.25
CA PRO A 78 8.50 3.50 8.68
C PRO A 78 9.05 2.47 7.68
N SER A 79 8.90 2.67 6.37
CA SER A 79 9.43 1.73 5.36
C SER A 79 10.94 1.54 5.52
N GLY A 80 11.38 0.28 5.54
CA GLY A 80 12.79 -0.04 5.76
C GLY A 80 13.06 -1.47 6.22
N GLU A 81 14.35 -1.74 6.41
CA GLU A 81 14.88 -2.92 7.08
C GLU A 81 15.25 -2.57 8.52
N ALA A 82 14.80 -3.39 9.46
CA ALA A 82 15.22 -3.33 10.85
C ALA A 82 15.66 -4.71 11.33
N ALA A 83 16.67 -4.76 12.20
CA ALA A 83 16.93 -5.98 12.95
C ALA A 83 15.79 -6.23 13.96
N ILE A 84 15.68 -7.46 14.44
CA ILE A 84 14.61 -7.85 15.39
C ILE A 84 14.68 -7.08 16.71
N ASP A 85 15.86 -6.56 17.07
CA ASP A 85 16.02 -5.66 18.23
C ASP A 85 15.43 -4.25 17.99
N GLY A 86 14.85 -4.00 16.82
CA GLY A 86 14.25 -2.74 16.42
C GLY A 86 15.25 -1.70 15.91
N SER A 87 16.54 -2.03 15.84
CA SER A 87 17.52 -1.14 15.24
C SER A 87 17.30 -1.05 13.74
N GLN A 88 17.02 0.16 13.25
CA GLN A 88 16.83 0.39 11.83
C GLN A 88 18.16 0.23 11.10
N ALA A 89 18.22 -0.75 10.21
CA ALA A 89 19.39 -1.00 9.39
C ALA A 89 19.37 -0.11 8.14
N ARG A 90 18.20 0.04 7.50
CA ARG A 90 18.03 0.80 6.24
C ARG A 90 16.63 1.39 6.15
N ALA A 91 16.50 2.63 5.68
CA ALA A 91 15.21 3.22 5.32
C ALA A 91 14.94 2.97 3.84
N PHE A 92 13.71 2.59 3.50
CA PHE A 92 13.27 2.44 2.11
C PHE A 92 12.55 3.69 1.62
N ASP A 93 12.80 4.02 0.35
CA ASP A 93 12.19 5.08 -0.42
C ASP A 93 11.83 4.55 -1.83
N GLY A 94 11.20 5.37 -2.66
CA GLY A 94 10.77 5.02 -4.01
C GLY A 94 9.38 4.38 -4.03
N TYR A 95 9.22 3.36 -4.86
CA TYR A 95 7.91 2.81 -5.17
C TYR A 95 7.84 1.30 -4.96
N LEU A 96 6.82 0.85 -4.23
CA LEU A 96 6.38 -0.54 -4.28
C LEU A 96 5.23 -0.65 -5.26
N TRP A 97 5.30 -1.58 -6.19
CA TRP A 97 4.20 -1.84 -7.12
C TRP A 97 3.48 -3.14 -6.73
N MET A 98 2.15 -3.16 -6.86
CA MET A 98 1.32 -4.34 -6.64
C MET A 98 0.38 -4.54 -7.83
N GLN A 99 0.38 -5.73 -8.40
CA GLN A 99 -0.52 -6.12 -9.46
C GLN A 99 -1.63 -7.01 -8.90
N VAL A 100 -2.88 -6.64 -9.19
CA VAL A 100 -4.08 -7.40 -8.85
C VAL A 100 -5.00 -7.49 -10.07
N LYS A 101 -5.73 -8.60 -10.22
CA LYS A 101 -6.71 -8.77 -11.30
C LYS A 101 -8.01 -8.03 -10.98
N HIS A 102 -8.73 -7.64 -12.01
CA HIS A 102 -10.07 -7.05 -11.87
C HIS A 102 -11.06 -8.07 -11.29
N SER A 103 -10.93 -9.34 -11.65
CA SER A 103 -11.80 -10.42 -11.21
C SER A 103 -10.99 -11.68 -10.98
N TYR A 104 -11.39 -12.42 -9.94
CA TYR A 104 -10.90 -13.74 -9.61
C TYR A 104 -12.07 -14.72 -9.58
N ASP A 105 -11.85 -15.95 -10.02
CA ASP A 105 -12.84 -17.03 -9.89
C ASP A 105 -12.80 -17.56 -8.46
N ASP A 106 -13.91 -17.44 -7.72
CA ASP A 106 -13.93 -17.79 -6.30
C ASP A 106 -13.82 -19.30 -6.04
N THR A 107 -14.03 -20.12 -7.08
CA THR A 107 -13.94 -21.58 -7.05
C THR A 107 -12.50 -22.08 -7.23
N THR A 108 -11.58 -21.23 -7.69
CA THR A 108 -10.20 -21.61 -8.02
C THR A 108 -9.15 -20.97 -7.10
N ALA A 109 -9.49 -20.71 -5.83
CA ALA A 109 -8.51 -20.22 -4.87
C ALA A 109 -7.28 -21.16 -4.79
N PRO A 110 -6.05 -20.63 -4.65
CA PRO A 110 -5.74 -19.27 -4.22
C PRO A 110 -5.49 -18.25 -5.35
N HIS A 111 -5.65 -16.97 -5.04
CA HIS A 111 -5.65 -15.85 -5.99
C HIS A 111 -4.29 -15.17 -6.04
N ALA A 112 -3.71 -15.03 -7.23
CA ALA A 112 -2.40 -14.39 -7.41
C ALA A 112 -2.45 -12.86 -7.20
N VAL A 113 -1.50 -12.36 -6.43
CA VAL A 113 -1.16 -10.94 -6.24
C VAL A 113 0.37 -10.84 -6.33
N THR A 114 0.87 -9.99 -7.24
CA THR A 114 2.32 -9.87 -7.46
C THR A 114 2.81 -8.53 -6.93
N LEU A 115 3.91 -8.55 -6.17
CA LEU A 115 4.63 -7.35 -5.74
C LEU A 115 5.90 -7.18 -6.57
N PHE A 116 6.17 -5.96 -7.02
CA PHE A 116 7.42 -5.60 -7.68
C PHE A 116 8.18 -4.61 -6.80
N MET A 117 9.42 -4.96 -6.49
CA MET A 117 10.27 -4.23 -5.55
C MET A 117 11.48 -3.58 -6.24
N ASP A 118 11.59 -3.67 -7.57
CA ASP A 118 12.71 -3.15 -8.37
C ASP A 118 12.85 -1.62 -8.33
N LYS A 119 11.77 -0.91 -7.94
CA LYS A 119 11.75 0.55 -7.76
C LYS A 119 11.93 1.02 -6.32
N VAL A 120 12.17 0.09 -5.39
CA VAL A 120 12.48 0.42 -3.99
C VAL A 120 13.97 0.72 -3.85
N THR A 121 14.30 1.83 -3.18
CA THR A 121 15.67 2.26 -2.95
C THR A 121 15.94 2.46 -1.45
N PRO A 122 17.02 1.90 -0.89
CA PRO A 122 17.91 0.91 -1.50
C PRO A 122 17.17 -0.40 -1.79
N SER A 123 17.70 -1.21 -2.72
CA SER A 123 17.14 -2.51 -3.08
C SER A 123 16.98 -3.40 -1.83
N PRO A 124 15.78 -3.98 -1.59
CA PRO A 124 15.54 -4.84 -0.44
C PRO A 124 16.41 -6.09 -0.45
N SER A 125 16.83 -6.54 0.73
CA SER A 125 17.50 -7.83 0.90
C SER A 125 16.54 -8.98 0.58
N ALA A 126 17.01 -10.02 -0.11
CA ALA A 126 16.21 -11.21 -0.41
C ALA A 126 16.07 -12.12 0.83
N LEU A 127 15.16 -11.78 1.76
CA LEU A 127 15.03 -12.47 3.05
C LEU A 127 14.66 -13.94 2.96
N PHE A 128 13.93 -14.32 1.90
CA PHE A 128 13.49 -15.70 1.70
C PHE A 128 14.22 -16.39 0.56
N GLY A 129 15.41 -15.92 0.14
CA GLY A 129 16.12 -16.54 -0.98
C GLY A 129 15.50 -16.24 -2.35
N GLN A 130 14.71 -15.15 -2.45
CA GLN A 130 14.06 -14.67 -3.68
C GLN A 130 15.04 -14.41 -4.83
N ASN A 131 16.34 -14.27 -4.54
CA ASN A 131 17.40 -14.07 -5.53
C ASN A 131 18.42 -15.23 -5.52
N ASP A 132 18.12 -16.35 -4.85
CA ASP A 132 19.06 -17.47 -4.73
C ASP A 132 19.01 -18.34 -6.00
N PRO A 133 20.12 -18.44 -6.76
CA PRO A 133 20.17 -19.23 -7.98
C PRO A 133 20.02 -20.74 -7.74
N HIS A 134 20.07 -21.23 -6.50
CA HIS A 134 19.79 -22.63 -6.17
C HIS A 134 18.29 -22.91 -5.97
N PHE A 135 17.48 -21.88 -5.72
CA PHE A 135 16.03 -21.96 -5.59
C PHE A 135 15.35 -21.35 -6.82
N THR A 136 15.76 -21.82 -8.00
CA THR A 136 15.29 -21.34 -9.31
C THR A 136 13.78 -21.34 -9.58
N PRO A 137 12.92 -22.19 -8.95
CA PRO A 137 11.48 -22.12 -9.20
C PRO A 137 10.82 -20.84 -8.65
N TYR A 138 11.51 -20.15 -7.75
CA TYR A 138 10.99 -19.03 -6.97
C TYR A 138 11.89 -17.79 -7.06
N ALA A 139 13.01 -17.90 -7.78
CA ALA A 139 13.95 -16.83 -7.97
C ALA A 139 13.58 -16.07 -9.26
N ASP A 140 12.79 -15.01 -9.13
CA ASP A 140 12.70 -14.03 -10.21
C ASP A 140 13.97 -13.17 -10.18
N ALA A 141 14.66 -13.07 -11.33
CA ALA A 141 15.85 -12.25 -11.49
C ALA A 141 15.62 -10.76 -11.13
N ASN A 142 14.36 -10.31 -11.12
CA ASN A 142 13.98 -8.94 -10.77
C ASN A 142 13.56 -8.76 -9.30
N GLY A 143 13.52 -9.85 -8.52
CA GLY A 143 13.10 -9.81 -7.11
C GLY A 143 11.60 -9.60 -6.92
N ASP A 144 10.79 -9.97 -7.91
CA ASP A 144 9.32 -9.92 -7.82
C ASP A 144 8.82 -11.01 -6.86
N LEU A 145 7.69 -10.76 -6.22
CA LEU A 145 7.09 -11.70 -5.27
C LEU A 145 5.67 -12.03 -5.68
N SER A 146 5.46 -13.24 -6.21
CA SER A 146 4.13 -13.77 -6.49
C SER A 146 3.54 -14.39 -5.22
N LEU A 147 2.57 -13.69 -4.65
CA LEU A 147 1.81 -14.12 -3.47
C LEU A 147 0.45 -14.67 -3.88
N PHE A 148 -0.04 -15.66 -3.16
CA PHE A 148 -1.36 -16.23 -3.35
C PHE A 148 -2.19 -16.02 -2.09
N VAL A 149 -3.36 -15.42 -2.25
CA VAL A 149 -4.30 -15.11 -1.16
C VAL A 149 -5.56 -15.96 -1.27
N THR A 150 -6.15 -16.34 -0.14
CA THR A 150 -7.46 -17.00 -0.15
C THR A 150 -8.58 -16.02 -0.54
N THR A 151 -9.72 -16.55 -0.99
CA THR A 151 -10.95 -15.77 -1.22
C THR A 151 -11.34 -14.95 0.02
N THR A 152 -11.28 -15.57 1.22
CA THR A 152 -11.60 -14.91 2.48
C THR A 152 -10.66 -13.74 2.77
N ASP A 153 -9.37 -13.91 2.54
CA ASP A 153 -8.36 -12.88 2.80
C ASP A 153 -8.43 -11.72 1.79
N LEU A 154 -8.73 -12.04 0.52
CA LEU A 154 -8.96 -11.06 -0.53
C LEU A 154 -10.14 -10.14 -0.17
N LEU A 155 -11.24 -10.71 0.32
CA LEU A 155 -12.42 -9.97 0.80
C LEU A 155 -12.15 -9.20 2.10
N ALA A 156 -11.31 -9.76 2.99
CA ALA A 156 -10.86 -9.06 4.19
C ALA A 156 -9.85 -7.94 3.88
N GLY A 157 -9.33 -7.88 2.66
CA GLY A 157 -8.32 -6.93 2.22
C GLY A 157 -6.96 -7.13 2.89
N ARG A 158 -6.72 -8.28 3.53
CA ARG A 158 -5.47 -8.59 4.24
C ARG A 158 -5.24 -10.10 4.27
N SER A 159 -3.99 -10.50 4.18
CA SER A 159 -3.57 -11.89 4.35
C SER A 159 -2.26 -11.92 5.11
N TYR A 160 -2.02 -12.99 5.85
CA TYR A 160 -0.76 -13.21 6.55
C TYR A 160 -0.38 -14.67 6.47
N ALA A 161 0.91 -14.93 6.68
CA ALA A 161 1.42 -16.24 6.97
C ALA A 161 2.50 -16.17 8.03
N THR A 162 2.56 -17.19 8.86
CA THR A 162 3.64 -17.39 9.82
C THR A 162 4.04 -18.85 9.76
N LEU A 163 5.34 -19.10 9.67
CA LEU A 163 5.95 -20.41 9.76
C LEU A 163 6.98 -20.35 10.89
N ALA A 164 6.85 -21.20 11.89
CA ALA A 164 7.81 -21.30 12.97
C ALA A 164 8.14 -22.77 13.29
N ASP A 165 9.41 -23.06 13.48
CA ASP A 165 9.90 -24.35 13.97
C ASP A 165 10.21 -24.23 15.47
N ASN A 166 9.43 -24.94 16.29
CA ASN A 166 9.53 -24.92 17.74
C ASN A 166 10.39 -26.08 18.28
N GLY A 167 11.18 -26.75 17.44
CA GLY A 167 12.03 -27.86 17.83
C GLY A 167 11.26 -29.16 18.05
N GLU A 168 11.47 -29.80 19.21
CA GLU A 168 10.97 -31.15 19.54
C GLU A 168 9.43 -31.32 19.38
N TYR A 169 8.68 -30.21 19.40
CA TYR A 169 7.21 -30.18 19.26
C TYR A 169 6.70 -29.83 17.85
N GLY A 170 7.60 -29.70 16.87
CA GLY A 170 7.27 -29.64 15.45
C GLY A 170 6.94 -28.25 14.89
N TYR A 171 6.56 -28.26 13.61
CA TYR A 171 6.27 -27.08 12.81
C TYR A 171 4.91 -26.48 13.15
N SER A 172 4.86 -25.16 13.29
CA SER A 172 3.63 -24.39 13.34
C SER A 172 3.53 -23.51 12.10
N SER A 173 2.43 -23.65 11.38
CA SER A 173 2.06 -22.74 10.29
C SER A 173 0.68 -22.16 10.54
N GLY A 174 0.47 -20.91 10.15
CA GLY A 174 -0.80 -20.23 10.31
C GLY A 174 -0.98 -19.12 9.29
N GLY A 175 -2.23 -18.84 8.94
CA GLY A 175 -2.61 -17.84 7.95
C GLY A 175 -2.99 -18.42 6.59
N GLY A 176 -3.39 -17.55 5.66
CA GLY A 176 -3.87 -17.91 4.32
C GLY A 176 -3.01 -17.36 3.18
N LEU A 177 -1.91 -16.68 3.49
CA LEU A 177 -0.96 -16.17 2.50
C LEU A 177 -0.01 -17.31 2.11
N THR A 178 0.05 -17.64 0.84
CA THR A 178 1.08 -18.53 0.28
C THR A 178 1.79 -17.82 -0.86
N GLY A 179 2.74 -18.46 -1.53
CA GLY A 179 3.52 -17.77 -2.56
C GLY A 179 4.83 -18.45 -2.87
N GLU A 180 5.62 -17.76 -3.67
CA GLU A 180 7.01 -18.08 -3.94
C GLU A 180 7.83 -17.84 -2.66
N LEU A 181 7.84 -18.85 -1.79
CA LEU A 181 8.58 -18.87 -0.53
C LEU A 181 9.64 -19.97 -0.61
N PRO A 182 10.87 -19.63 -1.04
CA PRO A 182 11.91 -20.62 -1.24
C PRO A 182 12.38 -21.30 0.05
N VAL A 183 12.29 -20.60 1.18
CA VAL A 183 12.90 -21.04 2.44
C VAL A 183 11.83 -21.59 3.38
N ILE A 184 12.02 -22.85 3.78
CA ILE A 184 11.33 -23.48 4.91
C ILE A 184 12.17 -23.26 6.17
N CYS A 185 11.52 -22.98 7.31
CA CYS A 185 12.21 -22.85 8.60
C CYS A 185 12.70 -24.23 9.06
N LEU A 186 13.97 -24.57 8.80
CA LEU A 186 14.50 -25.93 9.02
C LEU A 186 15.21 -26.15 10.37
N ALA A 187 15.31 -25.11 11.20
CA ALA A 187 16.04 -25.16 12.45
C ALA A 187 15.16 -24.67 13.59
N GLU A 188 15.26 -25.34 14.73
CA GLU A 188 14.61 -24.95 15.98
C GLU A 188 14.90 -23.48 16.30
N GLY A 189 13.84 -22.72 16.57
CA GLY A 189 13.91 -21.30 16.84
C GLY A 189 13.72 -20.43 15.60
N CYS A 190 13.67 -21.00 14.39
CA CYS A 190 13.37 -20.26 13.18
C CYS A 190 11.90 -19.83 13.17
N GLN A 191 11.65 -18.56 12.88
CA GLN A 191 10.33 -18.00 12.63
C GLN A 191 10.39 -17.07 11.41
N MET A 192 9.51 -17.32 10.46
CA MET A 192 9.25 -16.43 9.33
C MET A 192 7.82 -15.96 9.38
N SER A 193 7.59 -14.70 9.06
CA SER A 193 6.24 -14.17 8.92
C SER A 193 6.16 -13.20 7.77
N MET A 194 4.98 -13.11 7.18
CA MET A 194 4.66 -12.12 6.16
C MET A 194 3.22 -11.67 6.32
N GLN A 195 2.97 -10.43 5.95
CA GLN A 195 1.63 -9.89 5.92
C GLN A 195 1.51 -8.95 4.72
N LEU A 196 0.47 -9.19 3.94
CA LEU A 196 0.04 -8.38 2.82
C LEU A 196 -1.26 -7.68 3.20
N ASN A 197 -1.30 -6.36 3.04
CA ASN A 197 -2.54 -5.59 3.10
C ASN A 197 -2.82 -5.04 1.71
N LEU A 198 -4.03 -5.28 1.21
CA LEU A 198 -4.54 -4.70 -0.02
C LEU A 198 -4.98 -3.26 0.25
N ALA A 199 -4.00 -2.41 0.61
CA ALA A 199 -4.23 -1.05 1.04
C ALA A 199 -4.90 -0.24 -0.07
N GLN A 200 -5.99 0.45 0.28
CA GLN A 200 -6.84 1.23 -0.62
C GLN A 200 -7.55 0.44 -1.73
N LEU A 201 -7.50 -0.90 -1.70
CA LEU A 201 -8.25 -1.78 -2.60
C LEU A 201 -9.41 -2.43 -1.85
N THR A 202 -10.57 -2.54 -2.49
CA THR A 202 -11.72 -3.26 -1.97
C THR A 202 -12.19 -4.28 -2.98
N PHE A 203 -12.48 -5.49 -2.51
CA PHE A 203 -13.05 -6.58 -3.30
C PHE A 203 -14.38 -7.01 -2.72
N ALA A 204 -15.28 -7.51 -3.57
CA ALA A 204 -16.57 -8.03 -3.18
C ALA A 204 -16.92 -9.29 -3.97
N THR A 205 -17.71 -10.17 -3.37
CA THR A 205 -18.26 -11.35 -4.05
C THR A 205 -19.37 -10.94 -5.00
N SER A 206 -19.35 -11.46 -6.22
CA SER A 206 -20.40 -11.34 -7.22
C SER A 206 -20.58 -12.69 -7.91
N GLY A 207 -21.61 -13.45 -7.52
CA GLY A 207 -21.83 -14.81 -8.00
C GLY A 207 -20.68 -15.74 -7.58
N THR A 208 -20.08 -16.42 -8.54
CA THR A 208 -18.90 -17.31 -8.38
C THR A 208 -17.58 -16.57 -8.66
N SER A 209 -17.53 -15.26 -8.38
CA SER A 209 -16.35 -14.45 -8.63
C SER A 209 -16.13 -13.46 -7.52
N VAL A 210 -14.86 -13.16 -7.22
CA VAL A 210 -14.47 -12.02 -6.42
C VAL A 210 -14.05 -10.91 -7.36
N GLN A 211 -14.76 -9.80 -7.34
CA GLN A 211 -14.52 -8.67 -8.22
C GLN A 211 -13.97 -7.49 -7.44
N PHE A 212 -13.11 -6.71 -8.10
CA PHE A 212 -12.72 -5.40 -7.62
C PHE A 212 -13.96 -4.52 -7.46
N ALA A 213 -14.21 -4.07 -6.23
CA ALA A 213 -15.38 -3.27 -5.89
C ALA A 213 -15.10 -1.77 -5.95
N GLY A 214 -13.83 -1.36 -5.82
CA GLY A 214 -13.42 0.04 -5.86
C GLY A 214 -12.20 0.34 -5.01
N PHE A 215 -11.76 1.60 -5.10
CA PHE A 215 -10.70 2.12 -4.25
C PHE A 215 -11.28 2.69 -2.96
N ASN A 216 -10.59 2.47 -1.84
CA ASN A 216 -10.99 2.99 -0.53
C ASN A 216 -9.97 4.04 -0.04
N PRO A 217 -10.14 5.33 -0.37
CA PRO A 217 -9.25 6.40 0.12
C PRO A 217 -9.36 6.64 1.63
N GLY A 218 -10.41 6.13 2.29
CA GLY A 218 -10.56 6.18 3.75
C GLY A 218 -9.85 5.04 4.47
N ASP A 219 -9.17 4.16 3.74
CA ASP A 219 -8.38 3.09 4.32
C ASP A 219 -7.16 3.65 5.07
N THR A 220 -7.17 3.51 6.40
CA THR A 220 -6.12 4.03 7.28
C THR A 220 -4.94 3.07 7.43
N ARG A 221 -4.91 1.95 6.69
CA ARG A 221 -3.80 1.00 6.74
C ARG A 221 -2.60 1.60 6.00
N GLY A 222 -1.59 2.00 6.78
CA GLY A 222 -0.32 2.50 6.23
C GLY A 222 0.61 1.37 5.78
N GLN A 223 0.56 0.19 6.39
CA GLN A 223 1.43 -0.93 6.00
C GLN A 223 0.85 -1.65 4.78
N VAL A 224 1.64 -1.78 3.71
CA VAL A 224 1.27 -2.51 2.48
C VAL A 224 1.77 -3.94 2.54
N PHE A 225 3.04 -4.12 2.87
CA PHE A 225 3.67 -5.44 2.97
C PHE A 225 4.69 -5.46 4.11
N THR A 226 4.81 -6.58 4.79
CA THR A 226 5.94 -6.86 5.69
C THR A 226 6.37 -8.29 5.52
N GLN A 227 7.66 -8.52 5.69
CA GLN A 227 8.23 -9.84 5.82
C GLN A 227 9.31 -9.84 6.91
N THR A 228 9.36 -10.92 7.67
CA THR A 228 10.28 -11.11 8.78
C THR A 228 10.89 -12.49 8.66
N SER A 229 12.21 -12.57 8.87
CA SER A 229 12.93 -13.81 9.11
C SER A 229 13.67 -13.66 10.42
N ALA A 230 13.44 -14.60 11.32
CA ALA A 230 13.90 -14.58 12.69
C ALA A 230 14.44 -15.94 13.09
N TYR A 231 15.42 -15.91 13.99
CA TYR A 231 15.90 -17.08 14.68
C TYR A 231 16.12 -16.75 16.14
N TYR A 232 15.37 -17.45 16.99
CA TYR A 232 15.36 -17.30 18.42
C TYR A 232 16.06 -18.49 19.06
N THR A 233 17.19 -18.23 19.72
CA THR A 233 17.83 -19.24 20.57
C THR A 233 17.87 -18.76 22.01
N ASN A 234 18.19 -19.68 22.92
CA ASN A 234 18.39 -19.36 24.34
C ASN A 234 19.52 -18.33 24.61
N TYR A 235 20.32 -17.97 23.60
CA TYR A 235 21.54 -17.17 23.79
C TYR A 235 21.61 -15.93 22.88
N ILE A 236 21.10 -16.01 21.65
CA ILE A 236 21.19 -14.93 20.66
C ILE A 236 19.91 -14.93 19.81
N ASN A 237 19.30 -13.75 19.67
CA ASN A 237 18.23 -13.50 18.73
C ASN A 237 18.80 -12.77 17.53
N TYR A 238 18.59 -13.30 16.34
CA TYR A 238 18.97 -12.64 15.11
C TYR A 238 17.84 -12.70 14.11
N GLY A 239 17.80 -11.69 13.24
CA GLY A 239 16.88 -11.66 12.14
C GLY A 239 16.54 -10.25 11.71
N THR A 240 15.73 -10.18 10.67
CA THR A 240 15.48 -8.96 9.92
C THR A 240 13.99 -8.87 9.62
N THR A 241 13.44 -7.68 9.81
CA THR A 241 12.10 -7.30 9.38
C THR A 241 12.22 -6.28 8.27
N GLN A 242 11.51 -6.51 7.18
CA GLN A 242 11.29 -5.54 6.12
C GLN A 242 9.85 -5.06 6.19
N THR A 243 9.67 -3.75 6.17
CA THR A 243 8.36 -3.11 6.16
C THR A 243 8.27 -2.19 4.96
N PHE A 244 7.15 -2.29 4.24
CA PHE A 244 6.79 -1.41 3.14
C PHE A 244 5.48 -0.73 3.53
N ALA A 245 5.54 0.59 3.69
CA ALA A 245 4.47 1.41 4.23
C ALA A 245 4.29 2.72 3.46
N ILE A 246 3.04 3.15 3.38
CA ILE A 246 2.59 4.44 2.86
C ILE A 246 2.04 5.29 4.00
N SER A 247 1.98 6.60 3.78
CA SER A 247 1.25 7.45 4.71
C SER A 247 -0.25 7.12 4.62
N ALA A 248 -0.83 6.81 5.78
CA ALA A 248 -2.23 6.41 5.95
C ALA A 248 -3.23 7.55 5.67
N VAL A 249 -2.76 8.78 5.47
CA VAL A 249 -3.60 9.97 5.30
C VAL A 249 -3.08 10.77 4.11
N PRO A 250 -3.93 11.14 3.15
CA PRO A 250 -3.59 12.20 2.22
C PRO A 250 -3.31 13.47 3.03
N GLU A 251 -2.07 13.95 3.03
CA GLU A 251 -1.71 15.22 3.67
C GLU A 251 -1.95 16.47 2.78
N PRO A 252 -3.13 16.71 2.15
CA PRO A 252 -3.49 18.08 1.81
C PRO A 252 -4.12 18.83 2.99
N SER A 253 -4.81 18.12 3.88
CA SER A 253 -5.74 18.78 4.82
C SER A 253 -5.04 19.51 5.96
N ALA A 254 -3.92 19.01 6.47
CA ALA A 254 -3.24 19.63 7.61
C ALA A 254 -2.70 21.03 7.27
N PHE A 255 -2.07 21.20 6.11
CA PHE A 255 -1.56 22.51 5.68
C PHE A 255 -2.71 23.50 5.39
N TRP A 256 -3.76 23.06 4.70
CA TRP A 256 -4.93 23.91 4.43
C TRP A 256 -5.72 24.24 5.69
N MET A 257 -5.81 23.31 6.65
CA MET A 257 -6.39 23.57 7.98
C MET A 257 -5.53 24.54 8.79
N PHE A 258 -4.20 24.41 8.74
CA PHE A 258 -3.28 25.37 9.38
C PHE A 258 -3.38 26.75 8.74
N ALA A 259 -3.32 26.83 7.41
CA ALA A 259 -3.42 28.08 6.66
C ALA A 259 -4.81 28.74 6.86
N GLY A 260 -5.88 27.94 6.84
CA GLY A 260 -7.24 28.39 7.15
C GLY A 260 -7.37 28.89 8.59
N GLY A 261 -6.79 28.17 9.55
CA GLY A 261 -6.71 28.59 10.96
C GLY A 261 -5.95 29.91 11.15
N LEU A 262 -4.78 30.04 10.54
CA LEU A 262 -3.99 31.29 10.52
C LEU A 262 -4.75 32.44 9.85
N GLY A 263 -5.47 32.18 8.76
CA GLY A 263 -6.33 33.15 8.09
C GLY A 263 -7.46 33.68 8.99
N LEU A 264 -8.10 32.79 9.75
CA LEU A 264 -9.15 33.17 10.70
C LEU A 264 -8.59 33.98 11.88
N VAL A 265 -7.45 33.59 12.44
CA VAL A 265 -6.80 34.31 13.54
C VAL A 265 -6.39 35.73 13.11
N THR A 266 -5.81 35.88 11.91
CA THR A 266 -5.42 37.20 11.38
C THR A 266 -6.62 38.09 11.08
N ALA A 267 -7.74 37.54 10.57
CA ALA A 267 -8.98 38.28 10.38
C ALA A 267 -9.60 38.77 11.69
N VAL A 268 -9.60 37.93 12.74
CA VAL A 268 -10.07 38.32 14.08
C VAL A 268 -9.16 39.36 14.72
N ALA A 269 -7.84 39.23 14.57
CA ALA A 269 -6.86 40.20 15.07
C ALA A 269 -6.99 41.58 14.39
N ARG A 270 -7.25 41.63 13.08
CA ARG A 270 -7.50 42.89 12.34
C ARG A 270 -8.77 43.60 12.81
N ARG A 271 -9.86 42.86 13.08
CA ARG A 271 -11.11 43.44 13.61
C ARG A 271 -10.93 44.10 14.99
N ARG A 272 -10.04 43.58 15.84
CA ARG A 272 -9.74 44.20 17.15
C ARG A 272 -8.91 45.48 17.06
N ARG A 273 -8.05 45.63 16.05
CA ARG A 273 -7.29 46.88 15.82
C ARG A 273 -8.13 48.00 15.19
N SER A 274 -9.15 47.65 14.41
CA SER A 274 -10.05 48.65 13.78
C SER A 274 -11.01 49.32 14.76
N ASN A 275 -11.17 48.78 15.97
CA ASN A 275 -12.05 49.34 17.00
C ASN A 275 -11.29 50.13 18.08
N SER A 276 -10.05 50.55 17.83
CA SER A 276 -9.41 51.56 18.69
C SER A 276 -10.17 52.88 18.54
N PRO A 277 -10.76 53.43 19.62
CA PRO A 277 -11.49 54.67 19.54
C PRO A 277 -10.52 55.81 19.26
N HIS A 278 -10.82 56.62 18.25
CA HIS A 278 -10.38 58.01 18.21
C HIS A 278 -10.84 58.67 19.52
N ARG A 279 -9.92 58.88 20.46
CA ARG A 279 -10.09 59.89 21.50
C ARG A 279 -9.82 61.25 20.86
N ALA A 280 -10.77 62.15 21.09
CA ALA A 280 -10.70 63.58 20.85
C ALA A 280 -9.50 64.23 21.57
#